data_AF-A0A3N4K335-F1
#
_entry.id   AF-A0A3N4K335-F1
#
_cell.length_a   1.000
_cell.length_b   1.000
_cell.length_c   1.000
_cell.angle_alpha   90.00
_cell.angle_beta   90.00
_cell.angle_gamma   90.00
#
_symmetry.space_group_name_H-M   'P 1'
#
loop_
_entity.id
_entity.type
_entity.pdbx_description
1 polymer ?
#
loop_
_entity_poly.entity_id
_entity_poly.type
_entity_poly.pdbx_seq_one_letter_code
_entity_poly.pdbx_strand_id
1 'polypeptide(L)' 'VKLLLKHGADPNLRAGYHETALQAAASAGNGEVVKILLQADADPNIEGGRLWTALQA' A
#
# COMPACT_ATOMS: atom_id res chain seq x y z
N VAL A 1 -5.40 -1.99 -9.80
CA VAL A 1 -4.03 -1.95 -9.24
C VAL A 1 -2.96 -2.26 -10.29
N LYS A 2 -2.91 -3.46 -10.89
CA LYS A 2 -1.90 -3.81 -11.93
C LYS A 2 -1.80 -2.82 -13.10
N LEU A 3 -2.94 -2.36 -13.63
CA LEU A 3 -2.96 -1.40 -14.74
C LEU A 3 -2.36 -0.05 -14.33
N LEU A 4 -2.67 0.44 -13.12
CA LEU A 4 -2.15 1.71 -12.61
C LEU A 4 -0.63 1.66 -12.40
N LEU A 5 -0.15 0.57 -11.81
CA LEU A 5 1.30 0.33 -11.63
C LEU A 5 2.02 0.26 -12.97
N LYS A 6 1.42 -0.40 -13.98
CA LYS A 6 1.95 -0.44 -15.35
C LYS A 6 2.05 0.94 -16.02
N HIS A 7 1.19 1.88 -15.62
CA HIS A 7 1.21 3.27 -16.09
C HIS A 7 2.08 4.19 -15.23
N GLY A 8 2.93 3.63 -14.36
CA GLY A 8 3.88 4.40 -13.55
C GLY A 8 3.26 5.03 -12.30
N ALA A 9 2.11 4.53 -11.83
CA ALA A 9 1.59 4.92 -10.53
C ALA A 9 2.58 4.48 -9.45
N ASP A 10 2.97 5.43 -8.60
CA ASP A 10 3.86 5.17 -7.47
C ASP A 10 3.10 4.36 -6.39
N PRO A 11 3.50 3.10 -6.11
CA PRO A 11 2.86 2.27 -5.08
C PRO A 11 3.06 2.79 -3.66
N ASN A 12 4.06 3.66 -3.47
CA ASN A 12 4.45 4.24 -2.19
C ASN A 12 3.88 5.65 -1.99
N LEU A 13 3.06 6.12 -2.94
CA LEU A 13 2.45 7.43 -2.86
C LEU A 13 1.65 7.57 -1.57
N ARG A 14 1.99 8.62 -0.80
CA ARG A 14 1.32 8.95 0.44
C ARG A 14 0.07 9.77 0.16
N ALA A 15 -1.12 9.19 0.30
CA ALA A 15 -2.39 9.87 0.07
C ALA A 15 -3.53 9.35 0.96
N GLY A 16 -4.34 10.30 1.44
CA GLY A 16 -5.59 10.00 2.16
C GLY A 16 -5.38 9.43 3.56
N TYR A 17 -6.43 8.77 4.08
CA TYR A 17 -6.52 8.29 5.46
C TYR A 17 -5.61 7.09 5.77
N HIS A 18 -5.39 6.23 4.77
CA HIS A 18 -4.59 5.02 4.89
C HIS A 18 -3.15 5.22 4.45
N GLU A 19 -2.74 6.45 4.16
CA GLU A 19 -1.40 6.87 3.74
C GLU A 19 -0.84 6.13 2.53
N THR A 20 -0.68 4.81 2.51
CA THR A 20 -0.30 4.05 1.30
C THR A 20 -1.42 3.14 0.81
N ALA A 21 -1.36 2.80 -0.48
CA ALA A 21 -2.23 1.78 -1.06
C ALA A 21 -2.06 0.41 -0.38
N LEU A 22 -0.86 0.13 0.13
CA LEU A 22 -0.53 -1.11 0.83
C LEU A 22 -1.20 -1.18 2.21
N GLN A 23 -1.16 -0.10 2.98
CA GLN A 23 -1.88 0.02 4.26
C GLN A 23 -3.40 -0.10 4.06
N ALA A 24 -3.96 0.54 3.04
CA ALA A 24 -5.38 0.41 2.70
C ALA A 24 -5.75 -1.04 2.36
N ALA A 25 -4.91 -1.73 1.59
CA ALA A 25 -5.12 -3.12 1.21
C ALA A 25 -5.01 -4.10 2.40
N ALA A 26 -4.04 -3.86 3.29
CA ALA A 26 -3.85 -4.64 4.52
C ALA A 26 -5.05 -4.47 5.47
N SER A 27 -5.46 -3.22 5.74
CA SER A 27 -6.61 -2.92 6.60
C SER A 27 -7.93 -3.49 6.07
N ALA A 28 -8.08 -3.57 4.74
CA ALA A 28 -9.23 -4.19 4.11
C ALA A 28 -9.17 -5.74 4.05
N GLY A 29 -8.08 -6.37 4.51
CA GLY A 29 -7.88 -7.82 4.42
C GLY A 29 -7.66 -8.36 3.00
N ASN A 30 -7.32 -7.50 2.04
CA ASN A 30 -7.22 -7.85 0.63
C ASN A 30 -5.83 -8.41 0.29
N GLY A 31 -5.58 -9.66 0.66
CA GLY A 31 -4.28 -10.34 0.46
C GLY A 31 -3.80 -10.41 -1.00
N GLU A 32 -4.70 -10.46 -1.98
CA GLU A 32 -4.31 -10.41 -3.40
C GLU A 32 -3.75 -9.04 -3.79
N VAL A 33 -4.36 -7.96 -3.32
CA VAL A 33 -3.88 -6.59 -3.59
C VAL A 33 -2.56 -6.33 -2.88
N VAL A 34 -2.40 -6.81 -1.64
CA VAL A 34 -1.14 -6.77 -0.91
C VAL A 34 -0.02 -7.44 -1.72
N LYS A 35 -0.24 -8.64 -2.25
CA LYS A 35 0.74 -9.33 -3.10
C LYS A 35 1.10 -8.52 -4.35
N ILE A 36 0.11 -7.94 -5.02
CA ILE A 36 0.33 -7.14 -6.24
C ILE A 36 1.18 -5.90 -5.94
N LEU A 37 0.92 -5.22 -4.82
CA LEU A 37 1.66 -4.02 -4.42
C LEU A 37 3.09 -4.37 -4.00
N LEU A 38 3.28 -5.43 -3.21
CA LEU A 38 4.62 -5.91 -2.86
C LEU A 38 5.43 -6.34 -4.08
N GLN A 39 4.80 -6.94 -5.08
CA GLN A 39 5.44 -7.27 -6.36
C GLN A 39 5.84 -6.03 -7.18
N ALA A 40 5.30 -4.87 -6.84
CA ALA A 40 5.62 -3.60 -7.48
C ALA A 40 6.53 -2.73 -6.61
N ASP A 41 7.29 -3.33 -5.68
CA ASP A 41 8.22 -2.64 -4.78
C ASP A 41 7.54 -1.62 -3.85
N ALA A 42 6.30 -1.90 -3.45
CA ALA A 42 5.65 -1.17 -2.36
C ALA A 42 6.40 -1.43 -1.04
N ASP A 43 6.79 -0.37 -0.34
CA ASP A 43 7.47 -0.44 0.95
C ASP A 43 6.43 -0.62 2.08
N PRO A 44 6.45 -1.77 2.79
CA PRO A 44 5.55 -2.04 3.91
C PRO A 44 5.84 -1.19 5.15
N ASN A 45 7.02 -0.57 5.23
CA ASN A 45 7.47 0.16 6.41
C ASN A 45 7.19 1.66 6.35
N ILE A 46 6.54 2.14 5.29
CA ILE A 46 6.16 3.55 5.19
C ILE A 46 5.28 3.88 6.40
N GLU A 47 5.79 4.77 7.25
CA GLU A 47 5.13 5.14 8.49
C GLU A 47 3.88 5.94 8.19
N GLY A 48 2.71 5.40 8.56
CA GLY A 48 1.47 6.15 8.53
C GLY A 48 1.45 7.19 9.66
N GLY A 49 1.44 8.49 9.36
CA GLY A 49 1.11 9.61 10.26
C GLY A 49 -0.32 9.59 10.82
N ARG A 50 -0.70 8.48 11.48
CA ARG A 50 -1.72 8.32 12.51
C ARG A 50 -1.91 6.84 12.86
N LEU A 51 -1.58 5.95 11.91
CA LEU A 51 -1.64 4.51 12.05
C LEU A 51 -0.23 3.97 11.87
N TRP A 52 0.36 3.50 12.97
CA TRP A 52 1.55 2.66 13.02
C TRP A 52 1.57 1.66 11.85
N THR A 53 2.75 1.48 11.24
CA THR A 53 3.13 0.73 10.01
C THR A 53 2.15 -0.33 9.46
N ALA A 54 2.20 -0.60 8.14
CA ALA A 54 1.35 -1.61 7.49
C ALA A 54 1.49 -3.03 8.07
N LEU A 55 2.59 -3.31 8.78
CA LEU A 55 2.85 -4.58 9.46
C LEU A 55 2.09 -4.72 10.79
N GLN A 56 1.61 -3.60 11.36
CA GLN A 56 0.93 -3.55 12.66
C GLN A 56 -0.60 -3.41 12.57
N ALA A 57 -1.16 -3.25 11.36
CA ALA A 57 -2.59 -3.15 11.09
C ALA A 57 -3.22 -4.50 10.72
#